data_AF-A0A8B5X8Z2-F1
#
_entry.id   AF-A0A8B5X8Z2-F1
#
_cell.length_a   1.000
_cell.length_b   1.000
_cell.length_c   1.000
_cell.angle_alpha   90.00
_cell.angle_beta   90.00
_cell.angle_gamma   90.00
#
_symmetry.space_group_name_H-M   'P 1'
#
loop_
_entity.id
_entity.type
_entity.pdbx_description
1 polymer ?
#
loop_
_entity_poly.entity_id
_entity_poly.type
_entity_poly.pdbx_seq_one_letter_code
_entity_poly.pdbx_strand_id
1 'polypeptide(L)'
;MARTVQERARGLMFRRELPRDQGMLFVQPPGPAVFWMKNTYIPLDLLYFDAEGRLRQIVAEAPPCAATPCPTYPSETANIRYILEINAGEAAR
;
A
#
# COMPACT_ATOMS: atom_id res chain seq x y z
N MET A 1 -9.32 0.83 -7.05
CA MET A 1 -9.16 -0.53 -6.48
C MET A 1 -8.35 -1.37 -7.45
N ALA A 2 -7.42 -2.20 -6.96
CA ALA A 2 -6.58 -3.09 -7.74
C ALA A 2 -6.89 -4.56 -7.39
N ARG A 3 -7.31 -5.37 -8.38
CA ARG A 3 -7.76 -6.76 -8.20
C ARG A 3 -6.93 -7.77 -8.99
N THR A 4 -6.39 -7.39 -10.13
CA THR A 4 -5.51 -8.26 -10.93
C THR A 4 -4.07 -8.18 -10.43
N VAL A 5 -3.26 -9.18 -10.79
CA VAL A 5 -1.81 -9.16 -10.47
C VAL A 5 -1.15 -7.92 -11.06
N GLN A 6 -1.53 -7.55 -12.28
CA GLN A 6 -0.99 -6.40 -13.00
C GLN A 6 -1.38 -5.06 -12.34
N GLU A 7 -2.64 -4.91 -11.94
CA GLU A 7 -3.10 -3.72 -11.21
C GLU A 7 -2.39 -3.58 -9.86
N ARG A 8 -2.25 -4.68 -9.11
CA ARG A 8 -1.54 -4.67 -7.83
C ARG A 8 -0.05 -4.37 -7.99
N ALA A 9 0.59 -4.94 -9.01
CA ALA A 9 2.00 -4.67 -9.28
C ALA A 9 2.25 -3.22 -9.69
N ARG A 10 1.28 -2.56 -10.33
CA ARG A 10 1.37 -1.15 -10.72
C ARG A 10 1.05 -0.19 -9.57
N GLY A 11 0.04 -0.47 -8.75
CA GLY A 11 -0.34 0.40 -7.63
C GLY A 11 -0.50 1.88 -8.02
N LEU A 12 0.01 2.78 -7.17
CA LEU A 12 0.06 4.22 -7.40
C LEU A 12 1.33 4.71 -8.14
N MET A 13 2.08 3.82 -8.81
CA MET A 13 3.26 4.22 -9.58
C MET A 13 2.96 5.36 -10.56
N PHE A 14 3.92 6.27 -10.69
CA PHE A 14 3.92 7.42 -11.60
C PHE A 14 2.86 8.49 -11.33
N ARG A 15 2.06 8.37 -10.26
CA ARG A 15 1.17 9.43 -9.80
C ARG A 15 1.99 10.53 -9.12
N ARG A 16 1.75 11.78 -9.49
CA ARG A 16 2.39 12.98 -8.89
C ARG A 16 1.60 13.57 -7.75
N GLU A 17 0.31 13.24 -7.68
CA GLU A 17 -0.61 13.69 -6.66
C GLU A 17 -1.67 12.61 -6.43
N LEU A 18 -2.22 12.59 -5.22
CA LEU A 18 -3.39 11.82 -4.83
C LEU A 18 -4.31 12.78 -4.08
N PRO A 19 -5.54 13.04 -4.57
CA PRO A 19 -6.45 13.93 -3.87
C PRO A 19 -6.73 13.47 -2.44
N ARG A 20 -7.04 14.42 -1.56
CA ARG A 20 -7.50 14.11 -0.21
C ARG A 20 -8.71 13.17 -0.25
N ASP A 21 -8.79 12.28 0.73
CA ASP A 21 -9.85 11.27 0.85
C ASP A 21 -9.89 10.23 -0.30
N GLN A 22 -8.85 10.18 -1.13
CA GLN A 22 -8.65 9.12 -2.10
C GLN A 22 -7.52 8.18 -1.68
N GLY A 23 -7.59 6.96 -2.20
CA GLY A 23 -6.59 5.94 -1.99
C GLY A 23 -6.75 4.80 -2.98
N MET A 24 -5.82 3.85 -2.91
CA MET A 24 -5.91 2.62 -3.69
C MET A 24 -6.08 1.42 -2.75
N LEU A 25 -7.24 0.77 -2.84
CA LEU A 25 -7.49 -0.50 -2.19
C LEU A 25 -7.03 -1.66 -3.07
N PHE A 26 -6.09 -2.44 -2.57
CA PHE A 26 -5.60 -3.68 -3.16
C PHE A 26 -6.37 -4.84 -2.56
N VAL A 27 -6.83 -5.75 -3.41
CA VAL A 27 -7.57 -6.96 -3.00
C VAL A 27 -6.81 -8.18 -3.51
N GLN A 28 -6.54 -9.10 -2.60
CA GLN A 28 -5.90 -10.38 -2.90
C GLN A 28 -6.55 -11.53 -2.11
N PRO A 29 -6.30 -12.80 -2.48
CA PRO A 29 -6.57 -13.92 -1.58
C PRO A 29 -5.82 -13.72 -0.24
N PRO A 30 -6.39 -14.16 0.91
CA PRO A 30 -5.71 -14.07 2.19
C PRO A 30 -4.33 -14.74 2.15
N GLY A 31 -3.31 -14.01 2.60
CA GLY A 31 -1.93 -14.46 2.56
C GLY A 31 -0.96 -13.40 3.07
N PRO A 32 0.36 -13.65 3.01
CA PRO A 32 1.35 -12.60 3.21
C PRO A 32 1.24 -11.55 2.11
N ALA A 33 1.53 -10.30 2.45
CA ALA A 33 1.59 -9.17 1.52
C ALA A 33 2.96 -8.52 1.62
N VAL A 34 3.54 -8.11 0.47
CA VAL A 34 4.80 -7.35 0.44
C VAL A 34 4.63 -6.20 -0.53
N PHE A 35 4.85 -4.98 -0.04
CA PHE A 35 4.75 -3.76 -0.83
C PHE A 35 6.11 -3.08 -0.96
N TRP A 36 6.20 -2.13 -1.90
CA TRP A 36 7.37 -1.31 -2.16
C TRP A 36 6.93 0.01 -2.79
N MET A 37 7.81 0.99 -2.79
CA MET A 37 7.53 2.34 -3.31
C MET A 37 8.20 2.61 -4.66
N LYS A 38 8.57 1.54 -5.39
CA LYS A 38 9.28 1.66 -6.68
C LYS A 38 8.44 2.46 -7.67
N ASN A 39 8.99 3.54 -8.21
CA ASN A 39 8.32 4.47 -9.14
C ASN A 39 7.10 5.20 -8.56
N THR A 40 6.89 5.18 -7.24
CA THR A 40 5.87 5.99 -6.56
C THR A 40 6.49 7.31 -6.16
N TYR A 41 5.90 8.44 -6.58
CA TYR A 41 6.49 9.78 -6.39
C TYR A 41 5.96 10.53 -5.16
N ILE A 42 4.87 10.05 -4.58
CA ILE A 42 4.24 10.62 -3.38
C ILE A 42 4.47 9.69 -2.18
N PRO A 43 4.72 10.23 -0.98
CA PRO A 43 4.79 9.41 0.22
C PRO A 43 3.39 8.87 0.56
N LEU A 44 3.33 7.64 1.06
CA LEU A 44 2.06 6.95 1.33
C LEU A 44 2.05 6.29 2.71
N ASP A 45 0.87 6.22 3.32
CA ASP A 45 0.61 5.26 4.40
C ASP A 45 0.11 3.95 3.78
N LEU A 46 0.64 2.82 4.26
CA LEU A 46 0.23 1.47 3.85
C LEU A 46 -0.52 0.80 5.00
N LEU A 47 -1.82 0.58 4.84
CA LEU A 47 -2.67 -0.02 5.87
C LEU A 47 -3.04 -1.45 5.47
N TYR A 48 -2.73 -2.43 6.32
CA TYR A 48 -2.95 -3.85 6.03
C TYR A 48 -4.13 -4.38 6.84
N PHE A 49 -5.09 -5.03 6.18
CA PHE A 49 -6.29 -5.57 6.81
C PHE A 49 -6.46 -7.08 6.54
N ASP A 50 -7.00 -7.77 7.54
CA ASP A 50 -7.39 -9.18 7.42
C ASP A 50 -8.68 -9.36 6.60
N ALA A 51 -9.13 -10.61 6.45
CA ALA A 51 -10.31 -10.95 5.67
C ALA A 51 -11.62 -10.41 6.26
N GLU A 52 -11.63 -10.14 7.57
CA GLU A 52 -12.72 -9.55 8.34
C GLU A 52 -12.70 -8.01 8.28
N GLY A 53 -11.70 -7.41 7.63
CA GLY A 53 -11.55 -5.96 7.51
C GLY A 53 -10.96 -5.29 8.75
N ARG A 54 -10.33 -6.06 9.66
CA ARG A 54 -9.64 -5.50 10.83
C ARG A 54 -8.26 -5.04 10.43
N LEU A 55 -7.89 -3.84 10.87
CA LEU A 55 -6.56 -3.30 10.69
C LEU A 55 -5.55 -4.15 11.49
N ARG A 56 -4.51 -4.62 10.81
CA ARG A 56 -3.46 -5.47 11.39
C ARG A 56 -2.13 -4.73 11.55
N GLN A 57 -1.84 -3.80 10.65
CA GLN A 57 -0.56 -3.08 10.61
C GLN A 57 -0.73 -1.77 9.83
N ILE A 58 0.02 -0.75 10.24
CA ILE A 58 0.22 0.48 9.46
C ILE A 58 1.73 0.64 9.23
N VAL A 59 2.12 0.90 7.99
CA VAL A 59 3.42 1.50 7.67
C VAL A 59 3.16 2.95 7.34
N ALA A 60 3.50 3.84 8.27
CA ALA A 60 3.30 5.27 8.11
C ALA A 60 4.42 5.88 7.26
N GLU A 61 4.05 6.88 6.45
CA GLU A 61 4.98 7.77 5.73
C GLU A 61 6.05 7.02 4.92
N ALA A 62 5.67 5.95 4.23
CA ALA A 62 6.58 5.23 3.34
C ALA A 62 7.11 6.20 2.26
N PRO A 63 8.44 6.41 2.15
CA PRO A 63 8.99 7.43 1.26
C PRO A 63 8.92 7.01 -0.22
N PRO A 64 8.85 7.98 -1.16
CA PRO A 64 9.06 7.74 -2.57
C PRO A 64 10.36 6.97 -2.85
N CYS A 65 10.35 6.07 -3.83
CA CYS A 65 11.56 5.36 -4.24
C CYS A 65 11.72 5.30 -5.77
N ALA A 66 12.74 5.99 -6.27
CA ALA A 66 13.13 5.95 -7.68
C ALA A 66 14.32 5.02 -7.97
N ALA A 67 15.05 4.60 -6.94
CA ALA A 67 16.27 3.79 -7.07
C ALA A 67 15.98 2.28 -7.06
N THR A 68 16.97 1.46 -7.45
CA THR A 68 16.92 0.00 -7.27
C THR A 68 18.17 -0.43 -6.49
N PRO A 69 18.04 -1.20 -5.39
CA PRO A 69 16.81 -1.74 -4.82
C PRO A 69 15.99 -0.69 -4.02
N CYS A 70 14.67 -0.87 -3.98
CA CYS A 70 13.80 -0.15 -3.04
C CYS A 70 13.61 -0.97 -1.76
N PRO A 71 13.37 -0.31 -0.61
CA PRO A 71 12.87 -0.97 0.59
C PRO A 71 11.55 -1.70 0.31
N THR A 72 11.36 -2.81 1.01
CA THR A 72 10.11 -3.56 1.01
C THR A 72 9.42 -3.48 2.35
N TYR A 73 8.10 -3.58 2.32
CA TYR A 73 7.20 -3.46 3.46
C TYR A 73 6.36 -4.74 3.55
N PRO A 74 6.90 -5.80 4.19
CA PRO A 74 6.17 -7.04 4.40
C PRO A 74 5.10 -6.88 5.48
N SER A 75 4.02 -7.62 5.33
CA SER A 75 3.01 -7.76 6.38
C SER A 75 3.55 -8.55 7.57
N GLU A 76 3.21 -8.13 8.78
CA GLU A 76 3.56 -8.83 10.03
C GLU A 76 2.90 -10.22 10.15
N THR A 77 1.78 -10.42 9.45
CA THR A 77 1.02 -11.68 9.47
C THR A 77 0.83 -12.22 8.06
N ALA A 78 0.58 -13.53 7.96
CA ALA A 78 0.29 -14.21 6.70
C ALA A 78 -1.23 -14.26 6.37
N ASN A 79 -2.04 -13.38 6.97
CA ASN A 79 -3.50 -13.36 6.79
C ASN A 79 -4.01 -11.98 6.35
N ILE A 80 -3.35 -11.37 5.36
CA ILE A 80 -3.76 -10.09 4.79
C ILE A 80 -4.56 -10.31 3.52
N ARG A 81 -5.75 -9.71 3.47
CA ARG A 81 -6.64 -9.74 2.30
C ARG A 81 -6.69 -8.39 1.58
N TYR A 82 -6.61 -7.30 2.34
CA TYR A 82 -6.72 -5.95 1.82
C TYR A 82 -5.53 -5.11 2.24
N ILE A 83 -5.07 -4.26 1.32
CA ILE A 83 -4.08 -3.23 1.60
C ILE A 83 -4.65 -1.91 1.08
N LEU A 84 -4.62 -0.85 1.88
CA LEU A 84 -5.06 0.47 1.48
C LEU A 84 -3.85 1.42 1.46
N GLU A 85 -3.56 1.97 0.30
CA GLU A 85 -2.63 3.09 0.13
C GLU A 85 -3.39 4.41 0.20
N ILE A 86 -2.97 5.31 1.08
CA ILE A 86 -3.46 6.71 1.20
C ILE A 86 -2.28 7.68 1.29
N ASN A 87 -2.54 8.98 1.18
CA ASN A 87 -1.50 10.00 1.41
C ASN A 87 -0.87 9.82 2.79
N ALA A 88 0.46 9.99 2.84
CA ALA A 88 1.20 9.93 4.09
C ALA A 88 0.63 10.87 5.17
N GLY A 89 0.52 10.34 6.38
CA GLY A 89 0.01 11.05 7.56
C GLY A 89 -1.51 11.07 7.70
N GLU A 90 -2.29 10.64 6.70
CA GLU A 90 -3.76 10.57 6.83
C GLU A 90 -4.19 9.50 7.84
N ALA A 91 -3.40 8.45 8.08
CA ALA A 91 -3.73 7.44 9.08
C ALA A 91 -3.67 7.96 10.54
N ALA A 92 -2.97 9.07 10.78
CA ALA A 92 -2.79 9.67 12.11
C ALA A 92 -3.78 10.80 12.41
N ARG A 93 -4.67 11.13 11.47
CA ARG A 93 -5.66 12.22 11.57
C ARG A 93 -6.96 11.76 12.21
#